data_AF-A0A7S3AXC0-F1
#
_entry.id   AF-A0A7S3AXC0-F1
#
_cell.length_a   1.000
_cell.length_b   1.000
_cell.length_c   1.000
_cell.angle_alpha   90.00
_cell.angle_beta   90.00
_cell.angle_gamma   90.00
#
_symmetry.space_group_name_H-M   'P 1'
#
loop_
_entity.id
_entity.type
_entity.pdbx_description
1 polymer ?
#
loop_
_entity_poly.entity_id
_entity_poly.type
_entity_poly.pdbx_seq_one_letter_code
_entity_poly.pdbx_strand_id
1 'polypeptide(L)'
;RSNLDLHGLDGLFTHRAHPLVAAAGYLYVLDSVTFDVSFPFLFSLLNFSNPRIIYTTPLPNSNIWAFGAGVVSAYGRSFSIQLSKAQQVTLEFNRGTIAGTRSLATFGEVALCEQRRTVYLPLSIARPRTVLFYPSFGLYKHILWGGPVGKCTAKVECTGNGPIGNRALRLANNTSMCPVPPDVIPASIAER
;
A
#
# COMPACT_ATOMS: atom_id res chain seq x y z
N ARG A 1 -17.74 7.91 -6.10
CA ARG A 1 -17.17 7.50 -7.41
C ARG A 1 -16.59 6.11 -7.25
N SER A 2 -16.96 5.19 -8.11
CA SER A 2 -16.38 3.85 -8.16
C SER A 2 -14.90 3.93 -8.55
N ASN A 3 -14.08 3.05 -7.98
CA ASN A 3 -12.66 3.01 -8.24
C ASN A 3 -12.26 1.62 -8.75
N LEU A 4 -11.55 1.58 -9.87
CA LEU A 4 -11.11 0.37 -10.56
C LEU A 4 -9.66 -0.01 -10.25
N ASP A 5 -8.99 0.69 -9.32
CA ASP A 5 -7.57 0.50 -9.00
C ASP A 5 -7.14 -0.97 -8.94
N LEU A 6 -7.88 -1.86 -8.26
CA LEU A 6 -7.50 -3.27 -8.09
C LEU A 6 -7.98 -4.22 -9.21
N HIS A 7 -8.75 -3.76 -10.20
CA HIS A 7 -9.30 -4.63 -11.24
C HIS A 7 -8.23 -5.19 -12.18
N GLY A 8 -7.04 -4.55 -12.23
CA GLY A 8 -5.90 -5.12 -12.93
C GLY A 8 -5.52 -6.52 -12.42
N LEU A 9 -5.72 -6.80 -11.12
CA LEU A 9 -5.48 -8.13 -10.55
C LEU A 9 -6.53 -9.15 -11.01
N ASP A 10 -7.80 -8.75 -11.14
CA ASP A 10 -8.86 -9.62 -11.69
C ASP A 10 -8.64 -9.92 -13.18
N GLY A 11 -8.24 -8.89 -13.95
CA GLY A 11 -7.81 -9.06 -15.34
C GLY A 11 -6.62 -10.03 -15.45
N LEU A 12 -5.61 -9.88 -14.59
CA LEU A 12 -4.47 -10.79 -14.54
C LEU A 12 -4.92 -12.22 -14.24
N PHE A 13 -5.80 -12.43 -13.26
CA PHE A 13 -6.31 -13.77 -12.97
C PHE A 13 -7.07 -14.36 -14.17
N THR A 14 -7.92 -13.57 -14.81
CA THR A 14 -8.72 -14.01 -15.97
C THR A 14 -7.82 -14.45 -17.14
N HIS A 15 -6.73 -13.73 -17.39
CA HIS A 15 -5.85 -13.99 -18.54
C HIS A 15 -4.56 -14.76 -18.19
N ARG A 16 -4.37 -15.21 -16.95
CA ARG A 16 -3.11 -15.84 -16.47
C ARG A 16 -2.61 -17.03 -17.28
N ALA A 17 -3.49 -17.72 -17.99
CA ALA A 17 -3.15 -18.88 -18.82
C ALA A 17 -2.77 -18.50 -20.26
N HIS A 18 -2.93 -17.23 -20.66
CA HIS A 18 -2.58 -16.78 -22.00
C HIS A 18 -1.06 -16.74 -22.18
N PRO A 19 -0.47 -17.27 -23.28
CA PRO A 19 0.98 -17.35 -23.46
C PRO A 19 1.72 -16.01 -23.36
N LEU A 20 1.09 -14.91 -23.77
CA LEU A 20 1.66 -13.55 -23.66
C LEU A 20 1.54 -12.92 -22.26
N VAL A 21 0.79 -13.55 -21.35
CA VAL A 21 0.58 -13.05 -19.98
C VAL A 21 1.28 -13.95 -18.97
N ALA A 22 1.37 -15.25 -19.24
CA ALA A 22 1.99 -16.23 -18.36
C ALA A 22 3.46 -15.88 -18.08
N ALA A 23 3.78 -15.66 -16.81
CA ALA A 23 5.12 -15.39 -16.32
C ALA A 23 5.36 -16.09 -14.97
N ALA A 24 6.63 -16.27 -14.59
CA ALA A 24 7.01 -16.82 -13.28
C ALA A 24 6.65 -15.86 -12.12
N GLY A 25 6.80 -14.55 -12.37
CA GLY A 25 6.47 -13.49 -11.44
C GLY A 25 5.91 -12.28 -12.15
N TYR A 26 5.18 -11.47 -11.39
CA TYR A 26 4.48 -10.27 -11.86
C TYR A 26 4.89 -9.09 -11.00
N LEU A 27 4.91 -7.91 -11.59
CA LEU A 27 4.95 -6.65 -10.86
C LEU A 27 3.60 -5.95 -11.02
N TYR A 28 2.98 -5.63 -9.90
CA TYR A 28 1.79 -4.81 -9.83
C TYR A 28 2.15 -3.44 -9.25
N VAL A 29 1.78 -2.40 -9.99
CA VAL A 29 1.92 -1.01 -9.59
C VAL A 29 0.61 -0.29 -9.80
N LEU A 30 0.37 0.72 -8.97
CA LEU A 30 -0.81 1.56 -9.04
C LEU A 30 -0.39 3.03 -9.07
N ASP A 31 -1.22 3.87 -9.69
CA ASP A 31 -1.01 5.30 -9.92
C ASP A 31 0.17 5.60 -10.87
N SER A 32 0.58 6.86 -10.94
CA SER A 32 1.70 7.31 -11.78
C SER A 32 3.04 6.84 -11.19
N VAL A 33 3.74 5.99 -11.94
CA VAL A 33 5.10 5.55 -11.61
C VAL A 33 6.07 5.80 -12.76
N THR A 34 7.36 5.94 -12.43
CA THR A 34 8.47 5.95 -13.40
C THR A 34 9.47 4.89 -12.98
N PHE A 35 9.90 4.06 -13.94
CA PHE A 35 10.94 3.07 -13.69
C PHE A 35 12.31 3.67 -13.96
N ASP A 36 13.23 3.39 -13.04
CA ASP A 36 14.65 3.64 -13.21
C ASP A 36 15.25 2.68 -14.24
N VAL A 37 16.37 3.07 -14.84
CA VAL A 37 17.11 2.22 -15.80
C VAL A 37 17.56 0.90 -15.18
N SER A 38 17.74 0.84 -13.85
CA SER A 38 18.10 -0.36 -13.11
C SER A 38 16.94 -1.36 -12.91
N PHE A 39 15.69 -0.99 -13.23
CA PHE A 39 14.52 -1.84 -13.00
C PHE A 39 14.65 -3.27 -13.55
N PRO A 40 15.04 -3.50 -14.82
CA PRO A 40 15.13 -4.86 -15.34
C PRO A 40 16.10 -5.74 -14.56
N PHE A 41 17.26 -5.18 -14.18
CA PHE A 41 18.24 -5.88 -13.36
C PHE A 41 17.69 -6.18 -11.97
N LEU A 42 17.16 -5.18 -11.26
CA LEU A 42 16.60 -5.36 -9.92
C LEU A 42 15.44 -6.37 -9.89
N PHE A 43 14.55 -6.33 -10.90
CA PHE A 43 13.46 -7.28 -11.01
C PHE A 43 13.96 -8.70 -11.27
N SER A 44 15.04 -8.87 -12.05
CA SER A 44 15.66 -10.19 -12.29
C SER A 44 16.30 -10.82 -11.05
N LEU A 45 16.64 -10.00 -10.03
CA LEU A 45 17.15 -10.50 -8.75
C LEU A 45 16.06 -11.07 -7.84
N LEU A 46 14.77 -10.81 -8.14
CA LEU A 46 13.67 -11.36 -7.38
C LEU A 46 13.50 -12.85 -7.68
N ASN A 47 13.46 -13.67 -6.63
CA ASN A 47 13.39 -15.12 -6.76
C ASN A 47 11.94 -15.63 -6.74
N PHE A 48 11.38 -15.90 -7.91
CA PHE A 48 10.04 -16.47 -8.05
C PHE A 48 9.99 -18.01 -8.06
N SER A 49 11.07 -18.70 -7.62
CA SER A 49 11.08 -20.17 -7.50
C SER A 49 10.02 -20.67 -6.51
N ASN A 50 9.71 -19.88 -5.47
CA ASN A 50 8.52 -20.07 -4.68
C ASN A 50 7.34 -19.36 -5.38
N PRO A 51 6.36 -20.09 -5.96
CA PRO A 51 5.28 -19.48 -6.72
C PRO A 51 4.34 -18.65 -5.83
N ARG A 52 4.39 -18.80 -4.50
CA ARG A 52 3.55 -18.04 -3.55
C ARG A 52 4.30 -16.89 -2.85
N ILE A 53 5.52 -16.55 -3.28
CA ILE A 53 6.25 -15.42 -2.72
C ILE A 53 5.62 -14.08 -3.12
N ILE A 54 5.67 -13.11 -2.20
CA ILE A 54 5.26 -11.73 -2.39
C ILE A 54 6.38 -10.83 -1.86
N TYR A 55 6.91 -9.97 -2.71
CA TYR A 55 7.85 -8.92 -2.38
C TYR A 55 7.10 -7.59 -2.27
N THR A 56 7.26 -6.91 -1.13
CA THR A 56 6.68 -5.57 -0.90
C THR A 56 7.50 -4.79 0.12
N THR A 57 7.31 -3.48 0.19
CA THR A 57 7.90 -2.67 1.25
C THR A 57 7.04 -2.72 2.51
N PRO A 58 7.57 -2.36 3.70
CA PRO A 58 6.74 -2.13 4.87
C PRO A 58 5.63 -1.11 4.60
N LEU A 59 4.56 -1.18 5.38
CA LEU A 59 3.40 -0.32 5.22
C LEU A 59 3.73 1.16 5.52
N PRO A 60 3.04 2.10 4.84
CA PRO A 60 2.19 1.89 3.66
C PRO A 60 3.05 1.44 2.48
N ASN A 61 2.60 0.53 1.64
CA ASN A 61 3.37 0.08 0.47
C ASN A 61 2.92 0.75 -0.84
N SER A 62 1.83 1.54 -0.80
CA SER A 62 1.26 2.22 -1.96
C SER A 62 0.85 1.30 -3.08
N ASN A 63 0.40 0.09 -2.74
CA ASN A 63 -0.02 -0.96 -3.67
C ASN A 63 1.06 -1.35 -4.69
N ILE A 64 2.32 -1.38 -4.26
CA ILE A 64 3.45 -1.88 -5.04
C ILE A 64 3.81 -3.27 -4.53
N TRP A 65 3.71 -4.23 -5.44
CA TRP A 65 3.89 -5.65 -5.13
C TRP A 65 4.59 -6.34 -6.30
N ALA A 66 5.61 -7.13 -6.03
CA ALA A 66 6.04 -8.17 -6.96
C ALA A 66 5.68 -9.54 -6.38
N PHE A 67 5.20 -10.48 -7.17
CA PHE A 67 4.72 -11.76 -6.64
C PHE A 67 4.79 -12.88 -7.66
N GLY A 68 4.94 -14.11 -7.15
CA GLY A 68 4.97 -15.32 -7.95
C GLY A 68 3.60 -15.67 -8.54
N ALA A 69 3.58 -16.45 -9.63
CA ALA A 69 2.36 -16.83 -10.33
C ALA A 69 1.34 -17.63 -9.50
N GLY A 70 1.80 -18.37 -8.48
CA GLY A 70 0.92 -19.07 -7.54
C GLY A 70 0.06 -18.12 -6.70
N VAL A 71 0.49 -16.87 -6.49
CA VAL A 71 -0.31 -15.84 -5.81
C VAL A 71 -1.54 -15.49 -6.65
N VAL A 72 -1.40 -15.42 -7.98
CA VAL A 72 -2.52 -15.17 -8.91
C VAL A 72 -3.60 -16.24 -8.76
N SER A 73 -3.20 -17.50 -8.79
CA SER A 73 -4.13 -18.62 -8.57
C SER A 73 -4.75 -18.59 -7.17
N ALA A 74 -3.99 -18.16 -6.16
CA ALA A 74 -4.45 -18.12 -4.77
C ALA A 74 -5.51 -17.04 -4.52
N TYR A 75 -5.38 -15.85 -5.11
CA TYR A 75 -6.39 -14.80 -4.93
C TYR A 75 -7.61 -14.96 -5.82
N GLY A 76 -7.51 -15.70 -6.93
CA GLY A 76 -8.66 -15.99 -7.76
C GLY A 76 -9.37 -14.73 -8.28
N ARG A 77 -10.69 -14.67 -8.06
CA ARG A 77 -11.52 -13.49 -8.38
C ARG A 77 -11.74 -12.56 -7.19
N SER A 78 -10.91 -12.63 -6.12
CA SER A 78 -11.09 -11.77 -4.95
C SER A 78 -11.09 -10.27 -5.28
N PHE A 79 -10.47 -9.84 -6.39
CA PHE A 79 -10.40 -8.44 -6.80
C PHE A 79 -11.43 -8.03 -7.88
N SER A 80 -12.40 -8.89 -8.19
CA SER A 80 -13.49 -8.55 -9.13
C SER A 80 -14.54 -7.61 -8.51
N ILE A 81 -14.46 -7.38 -7.20
CA ILE A 81 -15.42 -6.58 -6.45
C ILE A 81 -15.00 -5.11 -6.50
N GLN A 82 -15.94 -4.25 -6.84
CA GLN A 82 -15.70 -2.82 -6.86
C GLN A 82 -15.69 -2.25 -5.45
N LEU A 83 -14.56 -1.68 -5.06
CA LEU A 83 -14.36 -1.06 -3.76
C LEU A 83 -14.27 0.45 -3.89
N SER A 84 -14.80 1.17 -2.90
CA SER A 84 -14.54 2.61 -2.75
C SER A 84 -13.07 2.89 -2.44
N LYS A 85 -12.60 4.11 -2.68
CA LYS A 85 -11.21 4.49 -2.36
C LYS A 85 -10.88 4.28 -0.88
N ALA A 86 -11.80 4.62 0.04
CA ALA A 86 -11.61 4.42 1.47
C ALA A 86 -11.44 2.94 1.83
N GLN A 87 -12.24 2.05 1.23
CA GLN A 87 -12.11 0.61 1.40
C GLN A 87 -10.76 0.09 0.87
N GLN A 88 -10.32 0.56 -0.30
CA GLN A 88 -9.02 0.17 -0.84
C GLN A 88 -7.85 0.61 0.06
N VAL A 89 -7.92 1.81 0.63
CA VAL A 89 -6.93 2.26 1.63
C VAL A 89 -6.93 1.32 2.84
N THR A 90 -8.09 0.92 3.36
CA THR A 90 -8.18 -0.05 4.45
C THR A 90 -7.55 -1.40 4.10
N LEU A 91 -7.71 -1.89 2.85
CA LEU A 91 -7.02 -3.10 2.37
C LEU A 91 -5.50 -2.93 2.26
N GLU A 92 -5.04 -1.76 1.79
CA GLU A 92 -3.60 -1.45 1.71
C GLU A 92 -2.93 -1.54 3.08
N PHE A 93 -3.59 -1.01 4.12
CA PHE A 93 -3.12 -1.10 5.50
C PHE A 93 -3.34 -2.49 6.14
N ASN A 94 -3.69 -3.49 5.35
CA ASN A 94 -3.95 -4.88 5.77
C ASN A 94 -4.96 -5.00 6.93
N ARG A 95 -5.98 -4.13 6.95
CA ARG A 95 -6.99 -4.10 8.02
C ARG A 95 -8.16 -5.01 7.70
N GLY A 96 -7.88 -6.31 7.60
CA GLY A 96 -8.90 -7.35 7.49
C GLY A 96 -9.46 -7.60 6.08
N THR A 97 -10.71 -8.05 6.03
CA THR A 97 -11.43 -8.42 4.80
C THR A 97 -12.52 -7.39 4.54
N ILE A 98 -12.64 -6.90 3.30
CA ILE A 98 -13.67 -5.94 2.90
C ILE A 98 -14.48 -6.52 1.77
N ALA A 99 -15.79 -6.71 2.00
CA ALA A 99 -16.69 -7.32 1.02
C ALA A 99 -16.15 -8.65 0.46
N GLY A 100 -15.50 -9.48 1.29
CA GLY A 100 -14.86 -10.74 0.87
C GLY A 100 -13.50 -10.59 0.17
N THR A 101 -13.05 -9.36 -0.11
CA THR A 101 -11.70 -9.07 -0.65
C THR A 101 -10.70 -8.97 0.49
N ARG A 102 -9.50 -9.53 0.31
CA ARG A 102 -8.38 -9.44 1.27
C ARG A 102 -7.19 -8.74 0.64
N SER A 103 -6.28 -8.24 1.48
CA SER A 103 -5.00 -7.68 1.00
C SER A 103 -4.18 -8.75 0.26
N LEU A 104 -3.41 -8.33 -0.73
CA LEU A 104 -2.59 -9.24 -1.54
C LEU A 104 -1.64 -10.08 -0.65
N ALA A 105 -1.11 -9.46 0.41
CA ALA A 105 -0.26 -10.11 1.42
C ALA A 105 -0.87 -11.37 2.07
N THR A 106 -2.20 -11.56 1.99
CA THR A 106 -2.87 -12.72 2.59
C THR A 106 -2.84 -13.99 1.71
N PHE A 107 -2.39 -13.88 0.46
CA PHE A 107 -2.45 -14.97 -0.52
C PHE A 107 -1.10 -15.67 -0.75
N GLY A 108 -0.05 -15.20 -0.07
CA GLY A 108 1.31 -15.69 -0.24
C GLY A 108 2.20 -15.44 0.98
N GLU A 109 3.45 -15.89 0.88
CA GLU A 109 4.51 -15.61 1.83
C GLU A 109 5.10 -14.23 1.56
N VAL A 110 5.24 -13.40 2.58
CA VAL A 110 5.69 -12.01 2.43
C VAL A 110 7.18 -11.89 2.74
N ALA A 111 7.96 -11.46 1.75
CA ALA A 111 9.33 -10.98 1.90
C ALA A 111 9.34 -9.44 1.86
N LEU A 112 9.74 -8.84 2.98
CA LEU A 112 9.86 -7.38 3.06
C LEU A 112 11.12 -6.89 2.36
N CYS A 113 10.91 -5.94 1.47
CA CYS A 113 11.94 -5.21 0.73
C CYS A 113 12.36 -3.95 1.49
N GLU A 114 13.33 -3.23 0.92
CA GLU A 114 13.83 -1.99 1.50
C GLU A 114 12.71 -0.95 1.70
N GLN A 115 12.79 -0.20 2.80
CA GLN A 115 11.89 0.91 3.06
C GLN A 115 11.97 1.95 1.94
N ARG A 116 10.81 2.38 1.43
CA ARG A 116 10.73 3.47 0.47
C ARG A 116 11.27 4.78 1.07
N ARG A 117 11.73 5.68 0.20
CA ARG A 117 12.32 6.97 0.59
C ARG A 117 11.58 8.11 -0.11
N THR A 118 11.28 9.18 0.60
CA THR A 118 10.80 10.42 -0.05
C THR A 118 11.98 11.08 -0.74
N VAL A 119 11.83 11.40 -2.02
CA VAL A 119 12.84 12.11 -2.81
C VAL A 119 12.26 13.41 -3.34
N TYR A 120 13.09 14.45 -3.35
CA TYR A 120 12.75 15.73 -3.95
C TYR A 120 13.35 15.74 -5.35
N LEU A 121 12.51 15.50 -6.35
CA LEU A 121 12.91 15.72 -7.74
C LEU A 121 12.61 17.17 -8.10
N PRO A 122 13.56 17.90 -8.72
CA PRO A 122 13.28 19.18 -9.35
C PRO A 122 12.43 18.95 -10.60
N LEU A 123 11.17 18.55 -10.40
CA LEU A 123 10.22 18.34 -11.47
C LEU A 123 9.59 19.69 -11.84
N SER A 124 9.73 20.08 -13.10
CA SER A 124 9.14 21.30 -13.71
C SER A 124 7.62 21.22 -13.89
N ILE A 125 6.92 20.47 -13.05
CA ILE A 125 5.48 20.26 -13.18
C ILE A 125 4.77 21.38 -12.43
N ALA A 126 3.74 21.95 -13.05
CA ALA A 126 2.92 23.04 -12.51
C ALA A 126 2.25 22.79 -11.14
N ARG A 127 2.37 21.57 -10.59
CA ARG A 127 1.92 21.21 -9.24
C ARG A 127 2.97 20.36 -8.54
N PRO A 128 3.43 20.73 -7.33
CA PRO A 128 4.39 19.92 -6.58
C PRO A 128 3.77 18.55 -6.28
N ARG A 129 4.55 17.49 -6.54
CA ARG A 129 4.19 16.11 -6.21
C ARG A 129 5.19 15.56 -5.20
N THR A 130 4.70 14.75 -4.25
CA THR A 130 5.60 13.94 -3.43
C THR A 130 6.07 12.77 -4.26
N VAL A 131 7.38 12.58 -4.36
CA VAL A 131 7.96 11.43 -5.05
C VAL A 131 8.48 10.45 -4.01
N LEU A 132 8.05 9.20 -4.12
CA LEU A 132 8.50 8.10 -3.28
C LEU A 132 9.35 7.15 -4.13
N PHE A 133 10.62 6.97 -3.76
CA PHE A 133 11.51 6.01 -4.39
C PHE A 133 11.44 4.66 -3.67
N TYR A 134 11.39 3.58 -4.45
CA TYR A 134 11.32 2.20 -4.02
C TYR A 134 12.56 1.45 -4.52
N PRO A 135 13.63 1.40 -3.71
CA PRO A 135 14.94 0.96 -4.16
C PRO A 135 14.95 -0.47 -4.70
N SER A 136 14.27 -1.40 -4.00
CA SER A 136 14.24 -2.81 -4.39
C SER A 136 13.55 -3.08 -5.74
N PHE A 137 12.80 -2.10 -6.26
CA PHE A 137 12.11 -2.22 -7.55
C PHE A 137 12.60 -1.19 -8.57
N GLY A 138 13.58 -0.35 -8.23
CA GLY A 138 14.05 0.73 -9.11
C GLY A 138 12.89 1.58 -9.65
N LEU A 139 11.96 2.00 -8.80
CA LEU A 139 10.78 2.76 -9.25
C LEU A 139 10.50 3.98 -8.38
N TYR A 140 9.95 5.02 -9.02
CA TYR A 140 9.51 6.26 -8.41
C TYR A 140 8.00 6.36 -8.54
N LYS A 141 7.29 6.50 -7.41
CA LYS A 141 5.86 6.76 -7.37
C LYS A 141 5.58 8.24 -7.15
N HIS A 142 4.74 8.80 -8.01
CA HIS A 142 4.41 10.23 -8.02
C HIS A 142 3.04 10.45 -7.41
N ILE A 143 3.01 10.88 -6.14
CA ILE A 143 1.75 11.13 -5.44
C ILE A 143 1.35 12.59 -5.63
N LEU A 144 0.23 12.79 -6.31
CA LEU A 144 -0.49 14.05 -6.26
C LEU A 144 -1.37 14.03 -5.02
N TRP A 145 -0.83 14.51 -3.90
CA TRP A 145 -1.72 14.97 -2.83
C TRP A 145 -2.49 16.14 -3.43
N GLY A 146 -3.83 16.13 -3.31
CA GLY A 146 -4.61 17.34 -3.57
C GLY A 146 -4.07 18.49 -2.71
N GLY A 147 -4.54 19.73 -2.97
CA GLY A 147 -4.33 20.83 -2.03
C GLY A 147 -4.62 20.37 -0.60
N PRO A 148 -3.97 20.97 0.43
CA PRO A 148 -3.77 20.40 1.75
C PRO A 148 -4.98 19.59 2.21
N VAL A 149 -4.84 18.26 2.19
CA VAL A 149 -5.81 17.38 2.83
C VAL A 149 -5.74 17.78 4.29
N GLY A 150 -6.80 18.41 4.81
CA GLY A 150 -6.88 18.79 6.22
C GLY A 150 -6.38 17.62 7.06
N LYS A 151 -5.50 17.91 8.04
CA LYS A 151 -4.77 16.92 8.86
C LYS A 151 -5.66 15.68 9.04
N CYS A 152 -5.19 14.51 8.60
CA CYS A 152 -5.87 13.25 8.89
C CYS A 152 -5.87 13.03 10.41
N THR A 153 -6.82 13.62 11.13
CA THR A 153 -7.15 13.27 12.51
C THR A 153 -7.92 11.97 12.44
N ALA A 154 -7.19 10.86 12.33
CA ALA A 154 -7.78 9.57 12.63
C ALA A 154 -8.22 9.61 14.10
N LYS A 155 -9.53 9.76 14.35
CA LYS A 155 -10.12 9.43 15.64
C LYS A 155 -9.93 7.94 15.85
N VAL A 156 -8.93 7.56 16.63
CA VAL A 156 -8.86 6.22 17.20
C VAL A 156 -9.75 6.27 18.43
N GLU A 157 -11.00 5.84 18.29
CA GLU A 157 -11.83 5.51 19.44
C GLU A 157 -11.34 4.18 20.01
N CYS A 158 -10.43 4.25 20.97
CA CYS A 158 -10.17 3.12 21.85
C CYS A 158 -11.31 3.03 22.85
N THR A 159 -12.39 2.31 22.52
CA THR A 159 -13.35 1.88 23.54
C THR A 159 -12.77 0.70 24.31
N GLY A 160 -11.88 1.00 25.26
CA GLY A 160 -11.38 0.03 26.23
C GLY A 160 -12.32 -0.01 27.44
N ASN A 161 -13.25 -0.96 27.47
CA ASN A 161 -13.90 -1.40 28.71
C ASN A 161 -13.40 -2.81 29.02
N GLY A 162 -12.39 -2.90 29.89
CA GLY A 162 -11.90 -4.16 30.41
C GLY A 162 -10.59 -4.00 31.19
N PRO A 163 -10.57 -4.29 32.50
CA PRO A 163 -9.41 -4.03 33.34
C PRO A 163 -8.45 -5.25 33.38
N ILE A 164 -7.24 -4.96 33.84
CA ILE A 164 -6.21 -5.86 34.40
C ILE A 164 -5.11 -6.31 33.44
N GLY A 165 -3.89 -5.85 33.74
CA GLY A 165 -2.73 -6.74 33.69
C GLY A 165 -1.51 -6.25 32.93
N ASN A 166 -0.70 -5.40 33.58
CA ASN A 166 0.68 -5.06 33.24
C ASN A 166 1.51 -6.22 32.62
N ARG A 167 2.23 -5.96 31.52
CA ARG A 167 3.72 -6.00 31.52
C ARG A 167 4.35 -5.66 30.15
N ALA A 168 5.26 -4.70 30.24
CA ALA A 168 6.53 -4.57 29.51
C ALA A 168 6.50 -4.23 28.01
N LEU A 169 6.66 -2.94 27.71
CA LEU A 169 7.61 -2.50 26.69
C LEU A 169 8.47 -1.39 27.31
N ARG A 170 9.74 -1.73 27.59
CA ARG A 170 10.81 -0.78 27.92
C ARG A 170 11.71 -0.63 26.70
N LEU A 171 12.34 0.54 26.65
CA LEU A 171 13.35 1.08 25.72
C LEU A 171 12.72 1.83 24.53
N ALA A 172 12.60 3.17 24.54
CA ALA A 172 13.64 4.22 24.54
C ALA A 172 14.60 4.06 23.34
N ASN A 173 14.96 5.06 22.54
CA ASN A 173 14.70 6.50 22.50
C ASN A 173 15.14 7.01 21.09
N ASN A 174 14.69 8.22 20.75
CA ASN A 174 15.24 9.18 19.76
C ASN A 174 14.87 9.04 18.28
N THR A 175 13.83 9.74 17.84
CA THR A 175 13.97 11.11 17.25
C THR A 175 12.60 11.80 17.05
N SER A 176 12.48 13.00 17.63
CA SER A 176 11.52 14.09 17.32
C SER A 176 10.01 13.79 17.34
N MET A 177 9.40 13.99 18.52
CA MET A 177 7.98 14.35 18.66
C MET A 177 7.84 15.88 18.71
N CYS A 178 6.80 16.43 18.07
CA CYS A 178 6.26 17.74 18.45
C CYS A 178 5.15 17.56 19.51
N PRO A 179 5.00 18.49 20.46
CA PRO A 179 4.21 18.33 21.68
C PRO A 179 2.70 18.47 21.44
N VAL A 180 1.91 17.82 22.31
CA VAL A 180 0.45 17.95 22.40
C VAL A 180 0.11 19.12 23.35
N PRO A 181 -0.68 20.13 22.94
CA PRO A 181 -1.27 21.09 23.87
C PRO A 181 -2.65 20.60 24.39
N PRO A 182 -3.05 20.98 25.61
CA PRO A 182 -4.33 20.62 26.21
C PRO A 182 -5.48 21.50 25.71
N ASP A 183 -6.67 20.90 25.67
CA ASP A 183 -8.03 21.47 25.71
C ASP A 183 -8.36 22.72 24.88
N VAL A 184 -9.27 22.58 23.90
CA VAL A 184 -10.47 23.44 23.73
C VAL A 184 -11.55 22.67 22.95
N ILE A 185 -12.73 22.50 23.56
CA ILE A 185 -14.06 22.22 22.95
C ILE A 185 -14.69 23.62 22.66
N PRO A 186 -15.33 23.91 21.50
CA PRO A 186 -16.75 23.61 21.36
C PRO A 186 -17.36 23.34 19.95
N ALA A 187 -18.36 22.45 19.99
CA ALA A 187 -19.74 22.54 19.48
C ALA A 187 -20.06 23.20 18.11
N SER A 188 -20.57 22.33 17.22
CA SER A 188 -21.93 22.34 16.65
C SER A 188 -22.30 23.18 15.39
N ILE A 189 -23.18 22.55 14.59
CA ILE A 189 -24.22 23.06 13.68
C ILE A 189 -23.89 23.19 12.17
N ALA A 190 -24.41 22.19 11.44
CA ALA A 190 -25.39 22.23 10.34
C ALA A 190 -25.17 23.02 9.03
N GLU A 191 -25.61 22.33 7.96
CA GLU A 191 -26.16 22.83 6.67
C GLU A 191 -25.24 23.59 5.71
N ARG A 192 -24.81 22.91 4.62
CA ARG A 192 -25.35 23.05 3.25
C ARG A 192 -24.71 22.04 2.29
#